data_AF-A0A8S3R7F2-F1
#
_entry.id   AF-A0A8S3R7F2-F1
#
_cell.length_a   1.000
_cell.length_b   1.000
_cell.length_c   1.000
_cell.angle_alpha   90.00
_cell.angle_beta   90.00
_cell.angle_gamma   90.00
#
_symmetry.space_group_name_H-M   'P 1'
#
loop_
_entity.id
_entity.type
_entity.pdbx_description
1 polymer ?
#
loop_
_entity_poly.entity_id
_entity_poly.type
_entity_poly.pdbx_seq_one_letter_code
_entity_poly.pdbx_strand_id
1 'polypeptide(L)'
;MKEVRKLRAQLTNTVNMVIPDANICLDPKLKPPSDIQAKLIRQIILAGLADHVARRFPDPPPDADETLKKRKHAYQCTELDEPVFIHPFSVLYKQKPEFIVYQHIEETSKLYMKGISAIESEWLPVYAPSFCTLSKPQEDPPPSYDKSKDQIRCHMTSTFGRCCWEVPSVDLEYPANLDKYRWFARFLLEGAVVPGMKKYVTMLLSSPSTMVKSWAKLQPRTEKLLKELVAAGVDSKESLLKAWQKDPKYLLNTFCQWVPQSKHTEIEMTWPPLPLTLTDTFDHSSNIVEQHVYIQRPSEKASFNFNRYFDHSSNIVEQHMYIQQPSEKRLQSS
;
A
#
# COMPACT_ATOMS: atom_id res chain seq x y z
N MET A 1 14.80 12.01 31.43
CA MET A 1 15.19 12.79 30.22
C MET A 1 16.67 12.70 29.85
N LYS A 2 17.63 12.75 30.79
CA LYS A 2 19.08 12.64 30.48
C LYS A 2 19.45 11.32 29.78
N GLU A 3 18.96 10.20 30.30
CA GLU A 3 19.24 8.87 29.72
C GLU A 3 18.63 8.69 28.32
N VAL A 4 17.43 9.21 28.07
CA VAL A 4 16.82 9.21 26.73
C VAL A 4 17.70 9.95 25.71
N ARG A 5 18.32 11.07 26.09
CA ARG A 5 19.21 11.81 25.19
C ARG A 5 20.49 11.01 24.87
N LYS A 6 21.09 10.36 25.87
CA LYS A 6 22.25 9.49 25.66
C LYS A 6 21.91 8.31 24.75
N LEU A 7 20.77 7.67 25.00
CA LEU A 7 20.31 6.54 24.20
C LEU A 7 20.05 6.95 22.75
N ARG A 8 19.42 8.12 22.52
CA ARG A 8 19.26 8.66 21.16
C ARG A 8 20.60 8.85 20.46
N ALA A 9 21.61 9.41 21.15
CA ALA A 9 22.95 9.59 20.58
C ALA A 9 23.61 8.26 20.21
N GLN A 10 23.50 7.26 21.09
CA GLN A 10 24.04 5.92 20.83
C GLN A 10 23.35 5.26 19.63
N LEU A 11 22.02 5.33 19.54
CA LEU A 11 21.26 4.78 18.42
C LEU A 11 21.59 5.49 17.10
N THR A 12 21.67 6.83 17.09
CA THR A 12 22.05 7.59 15.90
C THR A 12 23.43 7.21 15.39
N ASN A 13 24.42 7.12 16.29
CA ASN A 13 25.78 6.71 15.91
C ASN A 13 25.79 5.29 15.35
N THR A 14 25.03 4.37 15.94
CA THR A 14 24.93 2.98 15.48
C THR A 14 24.32 2.90 14.08
N VAL A 15 23.26 3.67 13.81
CA VAL A 15 22.63 3.71 12.48
C VAL A 15 23.61 4.23 11.43
N ASN A 16 24.37 5.29 11.73
CA ASN A 16 25.38 5.82 10.80
C ASN A 16 26.53 4.84 10.52
N MET A 17 26.83 3.92 11.45
CA MET A 17 27.82 2.86 11.19
C MET A 17 27.30 1.80 10.21
N VAL A 18 26.00 1.48 10.28
CA VAL A 18 25.37 0.46 9.42
C VAL A 18 25.00 1.04 8.05
N ILE A 19 24.61 2.31 8.01
CA ILE A 19 24.18 3.01 6.80
C ILE A 19 25.00 4.31 6.69
N PRO A 20 26.22 4.26 6.15
CA PRO A 20 27.11 5.43 6.06
C PRO A 20 26.47 6.62 5.33
N ASP A 21 25.67 6.34 4.30
CA ASP A 21 25.02 7.36 3.47
C ASP A 21 23.82 8.04 4.15
N ALA A 22 23.35 7.54 5.30
CA ALA A 22 22.21 8.13 6.00
C ALA A 22 22.55 9.47 6.66
N ASN A 23 23.83 9.70 7.00
CA ASN A 23 24.39 10.92 7.60
C ASN A 23 23.46 11.58 8.64
N ILE A 24 22.91 10.77 9.55
CA ILE A 24 21.89 11.23 10.51
C ILE A 24 22.59 12.00 11.62
N CYS A 25 22.22 13.26 11.81
CA CYS A 25 22.70 14.07 12.93
C CYS A 25 21.70 14.04 14.10
N LEU A 26 22.21 13.92 15.32
CA LEU A 26 21.38 14.05 16.52
C LEU A 26 21.01 15.53 16.73
N ASP A 27 19.79 15.90 16.36
CA ASP A 27 19.21 17.19 16.76
C ASP A 27 18.51 17.06 18.14
N PRO A 28 19.00 17.78 19.18
CA PRO A 28 18.35 17.79 20.48
C PRO A 28 16.97 18.46 20.48
N LYS A 29 16.67 19.30 19.50
CA LYS A 29 15.44 20.11 19.38
C LYS A 29 14.71 19.84 18.07
N LEU A 30 14.45 18.56 17.79
CA LEU A 30 13.63 18.15 16.65
C LEU A 30 12.32 18.97 16.62
N LYS A 31 11.99 19.45 15.42
CA LYS A 31 10.69 20.07 15.16
C LYS A 31 9.60 19.01 15.35
N PRO A 32 8.38 19.41 15.77
CA PRO A 32 7.24 18.51 15.74
C PRO A 32 7.08 17.86 14.35
N PRO A 33 6.74 16.56 14.28
CA PRO A 33 6.58 15.89 13.00
C PRO A 33 5.40 16.48 12.23
N SER A 34 5.49 16.49 10.90
CA SER A 34 4.33 16.72 10.04
C SER A 34 3.35 15.55 10.10
N ASP A 35 2.12 15.73 9.61
CA ASP A 35 1.10 14.66 9.60
C ASP A 35 1.56 13.43 8.80
N ILE A 36 2.28 13.66 7.70
CA ILE A 36 2.87 12.58 6.89
C ILE A 36 3.93 11.84 7.70
N GLN A 37 4.83 12.56 8.38
CA GLN A 37 5.85 11.94 9.23
C GLN A 37 5.23 11.16 10.38
N ALA A 38 4.19 11.71 11.03
CA ALA A 38 3.46 11.02 12.08
C ALA A 38 2.82 9.72 11.56
N LYS A 39 2.18 9.75 10.38
CA LYS A 39 1.63 8.56 9.72
C LYS A 39 2.71 7.51 9.45
N LEU A 40 3.85 7.91 8.88
CA LEU A 40 4.99 7.01 8.61
C LEU A 40 5.54 6.39 9.90
N ILE A 41 5.65 7.16 10.99
CA ILE A 41 6.07 6.63 12.30
C ILE A 41 5.10 5.57 12.79
N ARG A 42 3.78 5.78 12.66
CA ARG A 42 2.77 4.75 13.04
C ARG A 42 2.93 3.46 12.22
N GLN A 43 3.25 3.58 10.93
CA GLN A 43 3.51 2.43 10.06
C GLN A 43 4.79 1.67 10.47
N ILE A 44 5.86 2.39 10.83
CA ILE A 44 7.09 1.79 11.36
C ILE A 44 6.83 1.06 12.68
N ILE A 45 6.03 1.66 13.58
CA ILE A 45 5.65 1.02 14.86
C ILE A 45 4.88 -0.27 14.61
N LEU A 46 3.91 -0.27 13.68
CA LEU A 46 3.18 -1.48 13.28
C LEU A 46 4.13 -2.56 12.76
N ALA A 47 5.07 -2.22 11.88
CA ALA A 47 6.04 -3.17 11.34
C ALA A 47 6.92 -3.81 12.43
N GLY A 48 7.25 -3.05 13.49
CA GLY A 48 8.05 -3.54 14.61
C GLY A 48 7.28 -4.30 15.69
N LEU A 49 5.95 -4.15 15.74
CA LEU A 49 5.07 -4.71 16.77
C LEU A 49 3.87 -5.43 16.12
N ALA A 50 4.13 -6.16 15.04
CA ALA A 50 3.12 -6.83 14.23
C ALA A 50 2.35 -7.92 14.98
N ASP A 51 2.95 -8.49 16.02
CA ASP A 51 2.37 -9.43 16.98
C ASP A 51 1.50 -8.76 18.04
N HIS A 52 1.68 -7.46 18.28
CA HIS A 52 0.91 -6.68 19.26
C HIS A 52 -0.17 -5.82 18.62
N VAL A 53 -1.04 -6.44 17.82
CA VAL A 53 -2.20 -5.78 17.22
C VAL A 53 -3.46 -6.17 17.99
N ALA A 54 -4.34 -5.21 18.20
CA ALA A 54 -5.63 -5.43 18.81
C ALA A 54 -6.75 -4.76 17.99
N ARG A 55 -7.88 -5.46 17.87
CA ARG A 55 -9.09 -4.97 17.22
C ARG A 55 -10.18 -4.74 18.25
N ARG A 56 -10.86 -3.60 18.17
CA ARG A 56 -11.99 -3.26 19.03
C ARG A 56 -13.14 -4.24 18.82
N PHE A 57 -13.73 -4.75 19.90
CA PHE A 57 -14.98 -5.50 19.77
C PHE A 57 -16.10 -4.60 19.23
N PRO A 58 -17.04 -5.15 18.44
CA PRO A 58 -18.26 -4.42 18.09
C PRO A 58 -19.04 -4.06 19.35
N ASP A 59 -19.76 -2.94 19.30
CA ASP A 59 -20.62 -2.57 20.42
C ASP A 59 -21.74 -3.62 20.57
N PRO A 60 -22.00 -4.11 21.80
CA PRO A 60 -23.01 -5.13 22.01
C PRO A 60 -24.42 -4.58 21.71
N PRO A 61 -25.32 -5.38 21.12
CA PRO A 61 -26.70 -4.97 20.91
C PRO A 61 -27.44 -4.73 22.24
N PRO A 62 -28.56 -3.98 22.25
CA PRO A 62 -29.26 -3.59 23.49
C PRO A 62 -29.73 -4.78 24.34
N ASP A 63 -30.09 -5.90 23.70
CA ASP A 63 -30.58 -7.15 24.27
C ASP A 63 -29.48 -8.18 24.53
N ALA A 64 -28.21 -7.79 24.38
CA ALA A 64 -27.08 -8.69 24.59
C ALA A 64 -27.03 -9.26 26.01
N ASP A 65 -26.46 -10.45 26.13
CA ASP A 65 -26.18 -11.07 27.42
C ASP A 65 -25.12 -10.28 28.24
N GLU A 66 -25.04 -10.60 29.53
CA GLU A 66 -24.11 -9.94 30.45
C GLU A 66 -22.63 -10.16 30.06
N THR A 67 -22.32 -11.26 29.37
CA THR A 67 -20.98 -11.55 28.86
C THR A 67 -20.54 -10.61 27.74
N LEU A 68 -21.42 -10.32 26.77
CA LEU A 68 -21.17 -9.38 25.69
C LEU A 68 -21.16 -7.93 26.20
N LYS A 69 -22.02 -7.59 27.16
CA LYS A 69 -21.98 -6.28 27.82
C LYS A 69 -20.64 -6.01 28.52
N LYS A 70 -20.01 -7.03 29.12
CA LYS A 70 -18.67 -6.91 29.72
C LYS A 70 -17.56 -6.62 28.69
N ARG A 71 -17.75 -7.00 27.43
CA ARG A 71 -16.83 -6.72 26.31
C ARG A 71 -17.02 -5.33 25.70
N LYS A 72 -17.96 -4.54 26.20
CA LYS A 72 -18.16 -3.16 25.73
C LYS A 72 -16.86 -2.37 25.88
N HIS A 73 -16.41 -1.77 24.77
CA HIS A 73 -15.14 -1.03 24.67
C HIS A 73 -13.86 -1.84 24.92
N ALA A 74 -13.96 -3.16 24.96
CA ALA A 74 -12.78 -4.03 24.98
C ALA A 74 -12.20 -4.19 23.58
N TYR A 75 -11.00 -4.73 23.54
CA TYR A 75 -10.27 -5.13 22.35
C TYR A 75 -9.93 -6.61 22.44
N GLN A 76 -9.95 -7.26 21.29
CA GLN A 76 -9.42 -8.59 21.07
C GLN A 76 -7.96 -8.43 20.63
N CYS A 77 -7.04 -9.12 21.31
CA CYS A 77 -5.63 -9.16 20.93
C CYS A 77 -5.35 -10.41 20.09
N THR A 78 -4.29 -10.38 19.30
CA THR A 78 -3.81 -11.55 18.54
C THR A 78 -3.20 -12.65 19.42
N GLU A 79 -2.58 -12.25 20.53
CA GLU A 79 -1.82 -13.15 21.41
C GLU A 79 -2.61 -13.64 22.64
N LEU A 80 -3.78 -13.03 22.92
CA LEU A 80 -4.58 -13.30 24.12
C LEU A 80 -6.06 -13.39 23.78
N ASP A 81 -6.75 -14.36 24.39
CA ASP A 81 -8.19 -14.55 24.21
C ASP A 81 -9.01 -13.64 25.14
N GLU A 82 -8.44 -13.22 26.27
CA GLU A 82 -9.11 -12.33 27.21
C GLU A 82 -9.32 -10.92 26.65
N PRO A 83 -10.46 -10.26 26.95
CA PRO A 83 -10.70 -8.89 26.53
C PRO A 83 -9.75 -7.91 27.24
N VAL A 84 -9.08 -7.08 26.44
CA VAL A 84 -8.13 -6.07 26.93
C VAL A 84 -8.67 -4.66 26.69
N PHE A 85 -8.35 -3.71 27.57
CA PHE A 85 -8.90 -2.36 27.51
C PHE A 85 -7.81 -1.31 27.24
N ILE A 86 -8.19 -0.18 26.64
CA ILE A 86 -7.29 1.00 26.60
C ILE A 86 -7.15 1.55 28.01
N HIS A 87 -5.91 1.79 28.45
CA HIS A 87 -5.65 2.39 29.75
C HIS A 87 -6.30 3.80 29.87
N PRO A 88 -6.95 4.16 30.98
CA PRO A 88 -7.65 5.45 31.14
C PRO A 88 -6.79 6.70 30.91
N PHE A 89 -5.49 6.62 31.19
CA PHE A 89 -4.54 7.73 30.96
C PHE A 89 -4.02 7.81 29.52
N SER A 90 -4.43 6.91 28.63
CA SER A 90 -4.05 7.00 27.22
C SER A 90 -4.77 8.15 26.53
N VAL A 91 -4.07 8.86 25.64
CA VAL A 91 -4.63 9.91 24.80
C VAL A 91 -5.76 9.37 23.90
N LEU A 92 -5.72 8.08 23.54
CA LEU A 92 -6.73 7.44 22.69
C LEU A 92 -7.92 6.87 23.46
N TYR A 93 -7.98 7.01 24.79
CA TYR A 93 -9.03 6.41 25.63
C TYR A 93 -10.46 6.79 25.20
N LYS A 94 -10.65 8.05 24.78
CA LYS A 94 -11.95 8.53 24.27
C LYS A 94 -12.19 8.21 22.80
N GLN A 95 -11.14 8.22 21.98
CA GLN A 95 -11.24 8.03 20.53
C GLN A 95 -11.60 6.60 20.14
N LYS A 96 -11.08 5.61 20.88
CA LYS A 96 -11.34 4.17 20.70
C LYS A 96 -11.24 3.73 19.22
N PRO A 97 -10.07 3.83 18.59
CA PRO A 97 -9.86 3.41 17.19
C PRO A 97 -10.21 1.94 16.99
N GLU A 98 -10.60 1.54 15.78
CA GLU A 98 -10.93 0.14 15.49
C GLU A 98 -9.71 -0.77 15.65
N PHE A 99 -8.58 -0.40 15.06
CA PHE A 99 -7.32 -1.13 15.20
C PHE A 99 -6.28 -0.29 15.93
N ILE A 100 -5.55 -0.96 16.82
CA ILE A 100 -4.44 -0.37 17.54
C ILE A 100 -3.27 -1.35 17.58
N VAL A 101 -2.07 -0.79 17.59
CA VAL A 101 -0.85 -1.49 18.00
C VAL A 101 -0.52 -1.09 19.43
N TYR A 102 0.00 -2.00 20.24
CA TYR A 102 0.35 -1.76 21.64
C TYR A 102 1.78 -2.20 21.97
N GLN A 103 2.41 -1.59 22.98
CA GLN A 103 3.76 -1.95 23.37
C GLN A 103 3.78 -3.13 24.35
N HIS A 104 2.89 -3.11 25.34
CA HIS A 104 2.73 -4.18 26.33
C HIS A 104 1.34 -4.11 26.97
N ILE A 105 0.98 -5.19 27.64
CA ILE A 105 -0.24 -5.31 28.43
C ILE A 105 0.15 -5.38 29.90
N GLU A 106 -0.58 -4.67 30.75
CA GLU A 106 -0.40 -4.67 32.20
C GLU A 106 -1.70 -5.07 32.88
N GLU A 107 -1.61 -6.02 33.81
CA GLU A 107 -2.72 -6.44 34.64
C GLU A 107 -2.75 -5.62 35.93
N THR A 108 -3.88 -4.98 36.20
CA THR A 108 -4.13 -4.30 37.48
C THR A 108 -5.49 -4.73 38.02
N SER A 109 -6.54 -3.93 37.80
CA SER A 109 -7.93 -4.35 38.01
C SER A 109 -8.52 -5.06 36.79
N LYS A 110 -7.96 -4.76 35.61
CA LYS A 110 -8.23 -5.38 34.31
C LYS A 110 -6.92 -5.44 33.53
N LEU A 111 -6.93 -6.16 32.41
CA LEU A 111 -5.86 -6.10 31.42
C LEU A 111 -5.95 -4.78 30.65
N TYR A 112 -4.87 -4.00 30.67
CA TYR A 112 -4.78 -2.72 29.99
C TYR A 112 -3.61 -2.67 29.00
N MET A 113 -3.87 -2.23 27.77
CA MET A 113 -2.82 -1.92 26.80
C MET A 113 -2.17 -0.57 27.10
N LYS A 114 -0.84 -0.53 27.05
CA LYS A 114 -0.01 0.67 27.18
C LYS A 114 0.91 0.85 25.97
N GLY A 115 1.32 2.10 25.73
CA GLY A 115 2.12 2.46 24.56
C GLY A 115 1.38 2.25 23.25
N ILE A 116 0.11 2.69 23.19
CA ILE A 116 -0.78 2.41 22.06
C ILE A 116 -0.67 3.44 20.94
N SER A 117 -0.86 2.99 19.70
CA SER A 117 -1.02 3.83 18.52
C SER A 117 -2.18 3.31 17.66
N ALA A 118 -2.99 4.23 17.13
CA ALA A 118 -4.02 3.89 16.15
C ALA A 118 -3.37 3.44 14.83
N ILE A 119 -3.96 2.44 14.18
CA ILE A 119 -3.54 1.98 12.85
C ILE A 119 -4.76 1.77 11.95
N GLU A 120 -4.51 1.76 10.65
CA GLU A 120 -5.50 1.56 9.61
C GLU A 120 -5.42 0.10 9.15
N SER A 121 -6.55 -0.58 8.97
CA SER A 121 -6.58 -2.02 8.64
C SER A 121 -5.84 -2.37 7.36
N GLU A 122 -5.89 -1.48 6.35
CA GLU A 122 -5.20 -1.61 5.07
C GLU A 122 -3.67 -1.71 5.20
N TRP A 123 -3.12 -1.26 6.33
CA TRP A 123 -1.68 -1.30 6.59
C TRP A 123 -1.20 -2.69 6.99
N LEU A 124 -2.08 -3.55 7.51
CA LEU A 124 -1.74 -4.89 8.00
C LEU A 124 -1.06 -5.76 6.93
N PRO A 125 -1.63 -5.96 5.72
CA PRO A 125 -0.99 -6.77 4.68
C PRO A 125 0.29 -6.13 4.11
N VAL A 126 0.49 -4.83 4.29
CA VAL A 126 1.69 -4.12 3.79
C VAL A 126 2.85 -4.23 4.77
N TYR A 127 2.60 -4.00 6.06
CA TYR A 127 3.66 -3.87 7.08
C TYR A 127 3.76 -5.07 8.03
N ALA A 128 2.78 -5.97 8.02
CA ALA A 128 2.77 -7.21 8.77
C ALA A 128 2.34 -8.42 7.92
N PRO A 129 2.88 -8.62 6.70
CA PRO A 129 2.43 -9.64 5.77
C PRO A 129 2.57 -11.08 6.32
N SER A 130 3.52 -11.33 7.21
CA SER A 130 3.73 -12.64 7.86
C SER A 130 2.58 -13.07 8.77
N PHE A 131 1.76 -12.13 9.23
CA PHE A 131 0.57 -12.38 10.03
C PHE A 131 -0.71 -12.37 9.17
N CYS A 132 -0.59 -12.16 7.86
CA CYS A 132 -1.71 -12.15 6.94
C CYS A 132 -1.83 -13.44 6.15
N THR A 133 -3.06 -13.89 5.92
CA THR A 133 -3.36 -14.82 4.83
C THR A 133 -4.03 -14.05 3.70
N LEU A 134 -3.31 -13.86 2.60
CA LEU A 134 -3.81 -13.15 1.41
C LEU A 134 -4.71 -14.06 0.56
N SER A 135 -5.77 -13.49 -0.03
CA SER A 135 -6.60 -14.20 -1.01
C SER A 135 -5.90 -14.30 -2.38
N LYS A 136 -6.61 -14.72 -3.43
CA LYS A 136 -6.07 -14.63 -4.79
C LYS A 136 -6.18 -13.18 -5.31
N PRO A 137 -5.28 -12.73 -6.21
CA PRO A 137 -5.46 -11.46 -6.90
C PRO A 137 -6.84 -11.33 -7.51
N GLN A 138 -7.50 -10.20 -7.26
CA GLN A 138 -8.83 -9.93 -7.76
C GLN A 138 -8.80 -9.71 -9.28
N GLU A 139 -9.91 -10.05 -9.94
CA GLU A 139 -10.08 -9.80 -11.38
C GLU A 139 -10.52 -8.35 -11.66
N ASP A 140 -11.23 -7.73 -10.71
CA ASP A 140 -11.70 -6.36 -10.76
C ASP A 140 -11.35 -5.62 -9.44
N PRO A 141 -10.48 -4.60 -9.47
CA PRO A 141 -9.74 -4.13 -10.64
C PRO A 141 -8.66 -5.14 -11.07
N PRO A 142 -8.35 -5.23 -12.38
CA PRO A 142 -7.32 -6.13 -12.87
C PRO A 142 -5.93 -5.67 -12.42
N PRO A 143 -4.95 -6.59 -12.34
CA PRO A 143 -3.57 -6.23 -12.13
C PRO A 143 -3.08 -5.17 -13.11
N SER A 144 -2.18 -4.30 -12.65
CA SER A 144 -1.62 -3.19 -13.41
C SER A 144 -0.10 -3.10 -13.20
N TYR A 145 0.60 -2.40 -14.09
CA TYR A 145 2.04 -2.17 -13.97
C TYR A 145 2.33 -0.74 -13.51
N ASP A 146 2.97 -0.61 -12.34
CA ASP A 146 3.45 0.66 -11.79
C ASP A 146 4.84 0.96 -12.35
N LYS A 147 4.91 1.94 -13.25
CA LYS A 147 6.14 2.39 -13.91
C LYS A 147 7.13 3.03 -12.96
N SER A 148 6.66 3.62 -11.86
CA SER A 148 7.51 4.35 -10.91
C SER A 148 8.30 3.39 -10.02
N LYS A 149 7.66 2.30 -9.61
CA LYS A 149 8.25 1.26 -8.75
C LYS A 149 8.78 0.05 -9.52
N ASP A 150 8.49 -0.03 -10.82
CA ASP A 150 8.79 -1.21 -11.65
C ASP A 150 8.18 -2.50 -11.10
N GLN A 151 6.91 -2.41 -10.70
CA GLN A 151 6.21 -3.50 -10.03
C GLN A 151 4.85 -3.77 -10.68
N ILE A 152 4.46 -5.03 -10.69
CA ILE A 152 3.09 -5.41 -10.99
C ILE A 152 2.29 -5.28 -9.69
N ARG A 153 1.16 -4.60 -9.77
CA ARG A 153 0.27 -4.27 -8.66
C ARG A 153 -1.05 -5.01 -8.83
N CYS A 154 -1.62 -5.51 -7.74
CA CYS A 154 -2.94 -6.14 -7.75
C CYS A 154 -3.67 -5.92 -6.43
N HIS A 155 -5.00 -6.01 -6.51
CA HIS A 155 -5.87 -5.92 -5.36
C HIS A 155 -6.12 -7.30 -4.76
N MET A 156 -5.98 -7.38 -3.43
CA MET A 156 -6.16 -8.63 -2.68
C MET A 156 -6.85 -8.31 -1.35
N THR A 157 -7.79 -9.15 -0.95
CA THR A 157 -8.30 -9.17 0.43
C THR A 157 -7.38 -10.02 1.29
N SER A 158 -7.46 -9.86 2.62
CA SER A 158 -6.69 -10.69 3.52
C SER A 158 -7.39 -10.93 4.84
N THR A 159 -6.90 -11.90 5.60
CA THR A 159 -7.24 -12.09 7.01
C THR A 159 -5.99 -11.91 7.86
N PHE A 160 -6.14 -11.39 9.07
CA PHE A 160 -5.01 -11.07 9.95
C PHE A 160 -5.04 -11.87 11.26
N GLY A 161 -3.88 -12.42 11.62
CA GLY A 161 -3.62 -13.08 12.89
C GLY A 161 -4.45 -14.34 13.13
N ARG A 162 -4.37 -14.86 14.35
CA ARG A 162 -5.13 -16.06 14.77
C ARG A 162 -6.63 -15.82 14.86
N CYS A 163 -7.03 -14.56 15.04
CA CYS A 163 -8.41 -14.15 15.12
C CYS A 163 -9.07 -14.02 13.73
N CYS A 164 -8.34 -14.24 12.64
CA CYS A 164 -8.81 -14.18 11.26
C CYS A 164 -9.57 -12.89 10.93
N TRP A 165 -9.09 -11.74 11.43
CA TRP A 165 -9.79 -10.48 11.18
C TRP A 165 -9.75 -10.16 9.69
N GLU A 166 -10.91 -9.99 9.09
CA GLU A 166 -11.01 -9.60 7.68
C GLU A 166 -10.44 -8.20 7.47
N VAL A 167 -9.55 -8.10 6.49
CA VAL A 167 -8.96 -6.87 6.00
C VAL A 167 -9.49 -6.63 4.58
N PRO A 168 -9.97 -5.42 4.27
CA PRO A 168 -10.53 -5.09 2.97
C PRO A 168 -9.51 -5.24 1.84
N SER A 169 -9.99 -5.07 0.61
CA SER A 169 -9.14 -5.11 -0.59
C SER A 169 -8.09 -3.98 -0.55
N VAL A 170 -6.81 -4.36 -0.64
CA VAL A 170 -5.66 -3.44 -0.66
C VAL A 170 -4.84 -3.67 -1.93
N ASP A 171 -4.31 -2.59 -2.50
CA ASP A 171 -3.35 -2.64 -3.60
C ASP A 171 -1.96 -3.07 -3.10
N LEU A 172 -1.47 -4.23 -3.57
CA LEU A 172 -0.23 -4.87 -3.16
C LEU A 172 0.64 -5.21 -4.38
N GLU A 173 1.92 -5.48 -4.14
CA GLU A 173 2.75 -6.08 -5.18
C GLU A 173 2.22 -7.48 -5.52
N TYR A 174 2.20 -7.81 -6.81
CA TYR A 174 1.77 -9.11 -7.29
C TYR A 174 2.66 -10.22 -6.71
N PRO A 175 2.08 -11.27 -6.10
CA PRO A 175 2.86 -12.32 -5.44
C PRO A 175 3.88 -12.98 -6.38
N ALA A 176 5.06 -13.29 -5.86
CA ALA A 176 6.15 -13.93 -6.61
C ALA A 176 5.80 -15.40 -6.97
N ASN A 177 5.02 -15.56 -8.04
CA ASN A 177 4.60 -16.85 -8.57
C ASN A 177 4.63 -16.85 -10.10
N LEU A 178 4.29 -17.99 -10.72
CA LEU A 178 4.28 -18.14 -12.18
C LEU A 178 3.37 -17.14 -12.90
N ASP A 179 2.27 -16.71 -12.25
CA ASP A 179 1.34 -15.75 -12.83
C ASP A 179 1.92 -14.34 -12.88
N LYS A 180 2.85 -13.98 -11.98
CA LYS A 180 3.59 -12.71 -12.07
C LYS A 180 4.30 -12.55 -13.41
N TYR A 181 4.96 -13.61 -13.89
CA TYR A 181 5.62 -13.63 -15.20
C TYR A 181 4.63 -13.51 -16.37
N ARG A 182 3.42 -14.09 -16.25
CA ARG A 182 2.37 -13.96 -17.27
C ARG A 182 1.88 -12.52 -17.38
N TRP A 183 1.65 -11.87 -16.23
CA TRP A 183 1.29 -10.45 -16.18
C TRP A 183 2.44 -9.57 -16.68
N PHE A 184 3.68 -9.86 -16.30
CA PHE A 184 4.85 -9.14 -16.81
C PHE A 184 4.95 -9.23 -18.34
N ALA A 185 4.84 -10.45 -18.89
CA ALA A 185 4.85 -10.69 -20.33
C ALA A 185 3.74 -9.90 -21.05
N ARG A 186 2.53 -9.88 -20.48
CA ARG A 186 1.42 -9.08 -21.01
C ARG A 186 1.80 -7.60 -21.07
N PHE A 187 2.26 -7.00 -19.98
CA PHE A 187 2.62 -5.58 -19.92
C PHE A 187 3.84 -5.24 -20.79
N LEU A 188 4.77 -6.19 -20.95
CA LEU A 188 5.90 -6.06 -21.87
C LEU A 188 5.40 -5.98 -23.32
N LEU A 189 4.53 -6.91 -23.74
CA LEU A 189 3.94 -6.92 -25.08
C LEU A 189 3.05 -5.71 -25.35
N GLU A 190 2.36 -5.18 -24.34
CA GLU A 190 1.59 -3.93 -24.43
C GLU A 190 2.49 -2.67 -24.52
N GLY A 191 3.81 -2.82 -24.36
CA GLY A 191 4.77 -1.72 -24.36
C GLY A 191 4.68 -0.84 -23.11
N ALA A 192 4.04 -1.31 -22.04
CA ALA A 192 3.93 -0.59 -20.78
C ALA A 192 5.26 -0.57 -20.00
N VAL A 193 6.01 -1.69 -20.07
CA VAL A 193 7.35 -1.84 -19.46
C VAL A 193 8.42 -1.13 -20.29
N VAL A 194 8.42 -1.37 -21.61
CA VAL A 194 9.40 -0.81 -22.55
C VAL A 194 8.66 -0.02 -23.63
N PRO A 195 8.68 1.33 -23.58
CA PRO A 195 7.94 2.17 -24.53
C PRO A 195 8.31 1.95 -25.99
N GLY A 196 9.55 1.53 -26.29
CA GLY A 196 10.00 1.23 -27.65
C GLY A 196 9.23 0.08 -28.31
N MET A 197 8.59 -0.80 -27.53
CA MET A 197 7.74 -1.88 -28.04
C MET A 197 6.33 -1.40 -28.44
N LYS A 198 5.91 -0.21 -27.99
CA LYS A 198 4.55 0.31 -28.19
C LYS A 198 4.15 0.43 -29.66
N LYS A 199 5.12 0.70 -30.56
CA LYS A 199 4.89 0.79 -32.01
C LYS A 199 4.44 -0.53 -32.66
N TYR A 200 4.70 -1.67 -32.01
CA TYR A 200 4.36 -2.99 -32.55
C TYR A 200 3.03 -3.55 -32.01
N VAL A 201 2.45 -2.93 -30.98
CA VAL A 201 1.27 -3.45 -30.26
C VAL A 201 0.07 -3.70 -31.19
N THR A 202 -0.19 -2.79 -32.14
CA THR A 202 -1.29 -2.90 -33.11
C THR A 202 -1.07 -3.98 -34.17
N MET A 203 0.17 -4.47 -34.31
CA MET A 203 0.57 -5.46 -35.30
C MET A 203 0.80 -6.84 -34.68
N LEU A 204 0.54 -7.03 -33.38
CA LEU A 204 0.74 -8.32 -32.73
C LEU A 204 -0.20 -9.37 -33.33
N LEU A 205 0.36 -10.55 -33.60
CA LEU A 205 -0.36 -11.71 -34.16
C LEU A 205 -1.38 -12.30 -33.17
N SER A 206 -1.34 -11.90 -31.90
CA SER A 206 -2.29 -12.28 -30.86
C SER A 206 -2.35 -11.17 -29.81
N SER A 207 -3.50 -10.99 -29.17
CA SER A 207 -3.65 -10.00 -28.10
C SER A 207 -2.71 -10.31 -26.92
N PRO A 208 -2.01 -9.33 -26.33
CA PRO A 208 -1.22 -9.53 -25.10
C PRO A 208 -2.01 -10.16 -23.95
N SER A 209 -3.33 -9.90 -23.89
CA SER A 209 -4.23 -10.48 -22.89
C SER A 209 -4.28 -12.01 -22.92
N THR A 210 -3.88 -12.64 -24.03
CA THR A 210 -3.78 -14.10 -24.15
C THR A 210 -2.78 -14.69 -23.16
N MET A 211 -1.75 -13.94 -22.73
CA MET A 211 -0.76 -14.41 -21.75
C MET A 211 -1.37 -14.82 -20.40
N VAL A 212 -2.49 -14.21 -20.01
CA VAL A 212 -3.10 -14.39 -18.68
C VAL A 212 -4.37 -15.24 -18.72
N LYS A 213 -4.75 -15.80 -19.89
CA LYS A 213 -5.91 -16.68 -20.02
C LYS A 213 -5.58 -18.11 -19.62
N SER A 214 -6.57 -18.86 -19.14
CA SER A 214 -6.41 -20.26 -18.72
C SER A 214 -5.90 -21.18 -19.84
N TRP A 215 -6.28 -20.89 -21.09
CA TRP A 215 -5.88 -21.63 -22.29
C TRP A 215 -4.55 -21.16 -22.91
N ALA A 216 -3.87 -20.16 -22.31
CA ALA A 216 -2.59 -19.64 -22.81
C ALA A 216 -1.52 -20.74 -23.00
N LYS A 217 -1.59 -21.82 -22.21
CA LYS A 217 -0.63 -22.93 -22.27
C LYS A 217 -0.71 -23.75 -23.58
N LEU A 218 -1.81 -23.65 -24.33
CA LEU A 218 -2.00 -24.36 -25.59
C LEU A 218 -1.34 -23.67 -26.78
N GLN A 219 -0.94 -22.40 -26.61
CA GLN A 219 -0.37 -21.61 -27.67
C GLN A 219 1.18 -21.62 -27.55
N PRO A 220 1.92 -22.07 -28.57
CA PRO A 220 3.38 -22.22 -28.45
C PRO A 220 4.13 -20.90 -28.14
N ARG A 221 3.64 -19.76 -28.66
CA ARG A 221 4.30 -18.46 -28.47
C ARG A 221 4.19 -17.91 -27.04
N THR A 222 3.06 -18.14 -26.37
CA THR A 222 2.84 -17.73 -24.97
C THR A 222 3.67 -18.59 -24.04
N GLU A 223 3.75 -19.91 -24.32
CA GLU A 223 4.57 -20.84 -23.55
C GLU A 223 6.08 -20.54 -23.72
N LYS A 224 6.53 -20.28 -24.95
CA LYS A 224 7.94 -19.93 -25.21
C LYS A 224 8.35 -18.66 -24.46
N LEU A 225 7.54 -17.60 -24.55
CA LEU A 225 7.78 -16.34 -23.83
C LEU A 225 7.82 -16.54 -22.31
N LEU A 226 6.85 -17.28 -21.77
CA LEU A 226 6.83 -17.57 -20.34
C LEU A 226 8.07 -18.36 -19.90
N LYS A 227 8.49 -19.38 -20.66
CA LYS A 227 9.67 -20.21 -20.34
C LYS A 227 10.95 -19.38 -20.32
N GLU A 228 11.17 -18.51 -21.30
CA GLU A 228 12.37 -17.67 -21.35
C GLU A 228 12.42 -16.69 -20.17
N LEU A 229 11.29 -16.06 -19.85
CA LEU A 229 11.19 -15.16 -18.70
C LEU A 229 11.46 -15.86 -17.37
N VAL A 230 10.87 -17.04 -17.15
CA VAL A 230 11.07 -17.83 -15.93
C VAL A 230 12.51 -18.32 -15.82
N ALA A 231 13.09 -18.83 -16.92
CA ALA A 231 14.46 -19.35 -16.94
C ALA A 231 15.51 -18.27 -16.61
N ALA A 232 15.27 -17.03 -17.04
CA ALA A 232 16.15 -15.89 -16.75
C ALA A 232 15.77 -15.14 -15.46
N GLY A 233 14.66 -15.51 -14.79
CA GLY A 233 14.16 -14.81 -13.61
C GLY A 233 13.73 -13.37 -13.89
N VAL A 234 13.18 -13.10 -15.08
CA VAL A 234 12.79 -11.75 -15.52
C VAL A 234 11.31 -11.50 -15.28
N ASP A 235 11.00 -10.73 -14.23
CA ASP A 235 9.64 -10.35 -13.81
C ASP A 235 9.47 -8.82 -13.62
N SER A 236 10.49 -8.03 -13.96
CA SER A 236 10.54 -6.57 -13.84
C SER A 236 11.37 -5.94 -14.97
N LYS A 237 11.24 -4.63 -15.18
CA LYS A 237 12.08 -3.89 -16.12
C LYS A 237 13.55 -3.96 -15.72
N GLU A 238 13.86 -3.84 -14.44
CA GLU A 238 15.23 -3.93 -13.93
C GLU A 238 15.86 -5.29 -14.24
N SER A 239 15.15 -6.38 -13.96
CA SER A 239 15.63 -7.73 -14.27
C SER A 239 15.76 -7.96 -15.78
N LEU A 240 14.86 -7.38 -16.59
CA LEU A 240 14.97 -7.40 -18.05
C LEU A 240 16.21 -6.64 -18.56
N LEU A 241 16.51 -5.46 -18.00
CA LEU A 241 17.69 -4.68 -18.35
C LEU A 241 18.98 -5.45 -18.01
N LYS A 242 19.04 -6.08 -16.83
CA LYS A 242 20.16 -6.95 -16.44
C LYS A 242 20.32 -8.14 -17.40
N ALA A 243 19.21 -8.74 -17.84
CA ALA A 243 19.24 -9.81 -18.83
C ALA A 243 19.79 -9.33 -20.19
N TRP A 244 19.41 -8.13 -20.65
CA TRP A 244 19.94 -7.53 -21.88
C TRP A 244 21.41 -7.11 -21.78
N GLN A 245 21.89 -6.71 -20.60
CA GLN A 245 23.32 -6.48 -20.38
C GLN A 245 24.14 -7.76 -20.57
N LYS A 246 23.59 -8.91 -20.16
CA LYS A 246 24.25 -10.21 -20.29
C LYS A 246 24.16 -10.78 -21.71
N ASP A 247 22.97 -10.71 -22.32
CA ASP A 247 22.71 -11.12 -23.69
C ASP A 247 21.84 -10.05 -24.39
N PRO A 248 22.44 -9.19 -25.22
CA PRO A 248 21.71 -8.17 -25.94
C PRO A 248 20.61 -8.74 -26.84
N LYS A 249 20.68 -10.01 -27.26
CA LYS A 249 19.66 -10.66 -28.11
C LYS A 249 18.60 -11.41 -27.30
N TYR A 250 18.66 -11.39 -25.96
CA TYR A 250 17.66 -12.01 -25.10
C TYR A 250 16.25 -11.55 -25.46
N LEU A 251 15.29 -12.47 -25.54
CA LEU A 251 13.89 -12.30 -25.99
C LEU A 251 13.66 -11.85 -27.44
N LEU A 252 14.69 -11.53 -28.25
CA LEU A 252 14.50 -11.04 -29.62
C LEU A 252 13.68 -12.03 -30.48
N ASN A 253 14.15 -13.27 -30.59
CA ASN A 253 13.48 -14.31 -31.38
C ASN A 253 12.05 -14.56 -30.87
N THR A 254 11.89 -14.57 -29.56
CA THR A 254 10.59 -14.82 -28.93
C THR A 254 9.61 -13.68 -29.17
N PHE A 255 10.05 -12.42 -29.09
CA PHE A 255 9.24 -11.27 -29.46
C PHE A 255 8.88 -11.29 -30.96
N CYS A 256 9.82 -11.68 -31.84
CA CYS A 256 9.53 -11.87 -33.27
C CYS A 256 8.41 -12.88 -33.53
N GLN A 257 8.22 -13.91 -32.68
CA GLN A 257 7.08 -14.82 -32.82
C GLN A 257 5.72 -14.16 -32.60
N TRP A 258 5.67 -12.97 -31.98
CA TRP A 258 4.46 -12.20 -31.76
C TRP A 258 4.17 -11.18 -32.86
N VAL A 259 5.10 -10.93 -33.79
CA VAL A 259 4.99 -9.89 -34.82
C VAL A 259 5.09 -10.52 -36.22
N PRO A 260 4.40 -9.99 -37.25
CA PRO A 260 4.56 -10.41 -38.64
C PRO A 260 6.02 -10.41 -39.09
N GLN A 261 6.37 -11.39 -39.94
CA GLN A 261 7.74 -11.58 -40.44
C GLN A 261 8.29 -10.36 -41.19
N SER A 262 7.42 -9.57 -41.82
CA SER A 262 7.78 -8.31 -42.51
C SER A 262 8.44 -7.26 -41.60
N LYS A 263 8.33 -7.40 -40.27
CA LYS A 263 8.91 -6.48 -39.28
C LYS A 263 10.14 -7.02 -38.58
N HIS A 264 10.53 -8.26 -38.80
CA HIS A 264 11.62 -8.90 -38.04
C HIS A 264 12.96 -8.19 -38.23
N THR A 265 13.30 -7.80 -39.46
CA THR A 265 14.53 -7.04 -39.75
C THR A 265 14.56 -5.68 -39.05
N GLU A 266 13.43 -4.97 -39.01
CA GLU A 266 13.32 -3.68 -38.32
C GLU A 266 13.52 -3.83 -36.80
N ILE A 267 12.94 -4.89 -36.22
CA ILE A 267 13.07 -5.20 -34.79
C ILE A 267 14.52 -5.53 -34.48
N GLU A 268 15.16 -6.41 -35.26
CA GLU A 268 16.55 -6.83 -35.03
C GLU A 268 17.53 -5.65 -35.09
N MET A 269 17.32 -4.68 -36.01
CA MET A 269 18.13 -3.47 -36.10
C MET A 269 17.95 -2.50 -34.92
N THR A 270 16.82 -2.56 -34.23
CA THR A 270 16.49 -1.64 -33.12
C THR A 270 16.48 -2.34 -31.77
N TRP A 271 17.02 -3.57 -31.69
CA TRP A 271 17.06 -4.36 -30.48
C TRP A 271 18.39 -4.17 -29.72
N PRO A 272 18.37 -3.98 -28.38
CA PRO A 272 17.20 -3.79 -27.53
C PRO A 272 16.52 -2.42 -27.73
N PRO A 273 15.18 -2.32 -27.67
CA PRO A 273 14.43 -1.09 -27.94
C PRO A 273 14.42 -0.16 -26.71
N LEU A 274 15.62 0.19 -26.22
CA LEU A 274 15.84 1.11 -25.11
C LEU A 274 15.69 2.56 -25.58
N PRO A 275 15.13 3.46 -24.74
CA PRO A 275 15.26 4.89 -25.00
C PRO A 275 16.74 5.28 -24.93
N LEU A 276 17.20 6.06 -25.92
CA LEU A 276 18.59 6.57 -26.06
C LEU A 276 19.12 7.36 -24.84
N THR A 277 18.33 7.58 -23.80
CA THR A 277 18.70 8.33 -22.59
C THR A 277 19.42 7.50 -21.53
N LEU A 278 19.71 6.22 -21.77
CA LEU A 278 20.38 5.33 -20.79
C LEU A 278 21.77 4.87 -21.22
N THR A 279 22.31 5.37 -22.33
CA THR A 279 23.67 5.01 -22.79
C THR A 279 24.77 5.95 -22.30
N ASP A 280 24.46 7.05 -21.60
CA ASP A 280 25.47 8.05 -21.18
C ASP A 280 25.63 8.19 -19.65
N THR A 281 25.44 7.11 -18.88
CA THR A 281 25.85 7.10 -17.45
C THR A 281 26.78 5.94 -17.12
N PHE A 282 27.70 5.65 -18.04
CA PHE A 282 28.88 4.83 -17.75
C PHE A 282 30.08 5.38 -18.51
N ASP A 283 30.57 6.54 -18.09
CA ASP A 283 32.01 6.81 -17.86
C ASP A 283 32.16 8.28 -17.39
N HIS A 284 33.18 8.51 -16.56
CA HIS A 284 33.70 9.78 -16.05
C HIS A 284 33.11 10.33 -14.75
N SER A 285 33.73 9.84 -13.67
CA SER A 285 34.19 10.71 -12.58
C SER A 285 34.67 12.09 -13.05
N SER A 286 34.30 13.12 -12.29
CA SER A 286 34.83 14.49 -12.30
C SER A 286 34.12 15.47 -13.24
N ASN A 287 33.12 16.19 -12.74
CA ASN A 287 33.26 17.64 -12.52
C ASN A 287 31.98 18.26 -11.95
N ILE A 288 32.23 19.08 -10.93
CA ILE A 288 31.31 20.04 -10.32
C ILE A 288 30.92 21.08 -11.37
N VAL A 289 29.61 21.33 -11.55
CA VAL A 289 29.13 22.68 -11.88
C VAL A 289 27.79 22.92 -11.16
N GLU A 290 27.81 23.91 -10.27
CA GLU A 290 26.66 24.49 -9.60
C GLU A 290 25.61 24.98 -10.60
N GLN A 291 24.33 24.70 -10.34
CA GLN A 291 23.23 25.49 -10.89
C GLN A 291 22.36 26.02 -9.75
N HIS A 292 22.57 27.29 -9.45
CA HIS A 292 21.68 28.13 -8.67
C HIS A 292 20.30 28.21 -9.36
N VAL A 293 19.26 27.76 -8.66
CA VAL A 293 17.87 28.09 -9.01
C VAL A 293 17.43 29.27 -8.14
N TYR A 294 17.30 30.43 -8.78
CA TYR A 294 16.60 31.60 -8.24
C TYR A 294 15.12 31.26 -8.05
N ILE A 295 14.64 31.27 -6.79
CA ILE A 295 13.22 31.28 -6.49
C ILE A 295 12.81 32.74 -6.24
N GLN A 296 12.06 33.31 -7.18
CA GLN A 296 11.38 34.60 -7.01
C GLN A 296 10.32 34.48 -5.91
N ARG A 297 10.38 35.39 -4.93
CA ARG A 297 9.29 35.65 -3.99
C ARG A 297 8.19 36.47 -4.68
N PRO A 298 6.92 36.26 -4.34
CA PRO A 298 5.93 37.31 -4.33
C PRO A 298 5.62 37.75 -2.89
N SER A 299 5.95 38.99 -2.57
CA SER A 299 5.18 39.86 -1.67
C SER A 299 3.88 40.25 -2.41
N GLU A 300 2.69 40.45 -1.82
CA GLU A 300 2.37 41.13 -0.57
C GLU A 300 0.86 40.94 -0.25
N LYS A 301 0.54 40.94 1.06
CA LYS A 301 -0.69 41.44 1.71
C LYS A 301 -2.09 41.15 1.10
N ALA A 302 -2.84 40.32 1.82
CA ALA A 302 -4.26 40.57 2.07
C ALA A 302 -4.61 40.13 3.50
N SER A 303 -4.88 41.11 4.35
CA SER A 303 -5.38 40.97 5.71
C SER A 303 -6.86 40.58 5.70
N PHE A 304 -7.23 39.50 6.38
CA PHE A 304 -8.59 39.31 6.90
C PHE A 304 -8.57 38.45 8.17
N ASN A 305 -9.05 39.05 9.27
CA ASN A 305 -9.45 38.36 10.49
C ASN A 305 -10.64 37.44 10.19
N PHE A 306 -10.67 36.22 10.72
CA PHE A 306 -11.88 35.73 11.37
C PHE A 306 -11.59 34.62 12.39
N ASN A 307 -12.03 34.91 13.61
CA ASN A 307 -12.18 34.02 14.75
C ASN A 307 -13.53 33.28 14.59
N ARG A 308 -13.69 32.11 15.25
CA ARG A 308 -14.90 31.24 15.31
C ARG A 308 -15.03 30.27 14.13
N TYR A 309 -15.37 28.99 14.29
CA TYR A 309 -16.24 28.31 15.24
C TYR A 309 -15.78 26.85 15.41
N PHE A 310 -15.94 26.25 16.60
CA PHE A 310 -16.59 24.95 16.80
C PHE A 310 -16.85 24.76 18.31
N ASP A 311 -18.01 25.25 18.72
CA ASP A 311 -18.82 24.92 19.91
C ASP A 311 -20.16 25.65 19.64
N HIS A 312 -21.37 25.16 19.90
CA HIS A 312 -21.87 24.05 20.71
C HIS A 312 -23.31 23.73 20.21
N SER A 313 -23.84 22.63 20.72
CA SER A 313 -25.20 22.10 20.72
C SER A 313 -26.41 23.07 20.91
N SER A 314 -27.57 22.59 20.44
CA SER A 314 -28.93 22.66 21.07
C SER A 314 -29.97 23.68 20.60
N ASN A 315 -31.15 23.14 20.22
CA ASN A 315 -32.54 23.63 20.30
C ASN A 315 -32.89 24.92 19.51
N ILE A 316 -34.03 25.05 18.80
CA ILE A 316 -35.42 25.13 19.30
C ILE A 316 -36.41 25.08 18.09
N VAL A 317 -37.44 24.23 18.24
CA VAL A 317 -38.92 24.40 18.06
C VAL A 317 -39.53 25.14 16.84
N GLU A 318 -40.44 24.38 16.18
CA GLU A 318 -41.75 24.67 15.54
C GLU A 318 -42.13 26.07 15.02
N GLN A 319 -42.73 26.08 13.81
CA GLN A 319 -44.09 26.59 13.62
C GLN A 319 -44.79 26.01 12.37
N HIS A 320 -46.09 25.74 12.57
CA HIS A 320 -47.07 25.11 11.71
C HIS A 320 -47.47 25.89 10.44
N MET A 321 -47.97 25.19 9.41
CA MET A 321 -49.26 25.53 8.81
C MET A 321 -49.96 24.33 8.12
N TYR A 322 -51.27 24.31 8.34
CA TYR A 322 -52.32 23.36 7.95
C TYR A 322 -52.49 23.15 6.43
N ILE A 323 -53.08 22.00 6.02
CA ILE A 323 -54.45 21.89 5.43
C ILE A 323 -54.81 20.41 5.13
N GLN A 324 -55.80 19.93 5.90
CA GLN A 324 -56.96 19.05 5.61
C GLN A 324 -56.85 17.71 4.84
N GLN A 325 -57.23 16.62 5.54
CA GLN A 325 -57.90 15.41 5.01
C GLN A 325 -59.43 15.65 4.83
N PRO A 326 -60.15 14.79 4.09
CA PRO A 326 -60.89 13.67 4.71
C PRO A 326 -60.83 12.40 3.80
N SER A 327 -61.23 11.17 4.14
CA SER A 327 -62.13 10.59 5.15
C SER A 327 -61.91 9.07 5.22
N GLU A 328 -62.12 8.49 6.40
CA GLU A 328 -62.21 7.04 6.65
C GLU A 328 -63.52 6.44 6.11
N LYS A 329 -63.47 5.17 5.68
CA LYS A 329 -64.59 4.23 5.85
C LYS A 329 -64.09 2.93 6.47
N ARG A 330 -64.59 2.70 7.68
CA ARG A 330 -64.52 1.50 8.51
C ARG A 330 -65.46 0.42 7.94
N LEU A 331 -64.98 -0.81 7.84
CA LEU A 331 -65.80 -2.03 7.81
C LEU A 331 -65.17 -3.02 8.80
N GLN A 332 -65.87 -3.27 9.90
CA GLN A 332 -65.64 -4.40 10.80
C GLN A 332 -66.35 -5.62 10.20
N SER A 333 -65.72 -6.78 10.32
CA SER A 333 -66.39 -8.08 10.26
C SER A 333 -66.13 -8.80 11.58
N SER A 334 -67.25 -9.16 12.21
CA SER A 334 -67.46 -10.13 13.31
C SER A 334 -67.12 -9.69 14.73
#